data_AF-A0A965MWQ3-F1
#
_entry.id   AF-A0A965MWQ3-F1
#
_cell.length_a   1.000
_cell.length_b   1.000
_cell.length_c   1.000
_cell.angle_alpha   90.00
_cell.angle_beta   90.00
_cell.angle_gamma   90.00
#
_symmetry.space_group_name_H-M   'P 1'
#
loop_
_entity.id
_entity.type
_entity.pdbx_description
1 polymer ?
#
loop_
_entity_poly.entity_id
_entity_poly.type
_entity_poly.pdbx_seq_one_letter_code
_entity_poly.pdbx_strand_id
1 'polypeptide(L)'
;MQTSEAPRAHARIVFLGAVAPHWEVYGEWGDSDVLEEFRARVLARLVLLPRDDPQFRRNMSRIVRDAERELISLEWDMGDPNYEF
;
A
#
# COMPACT_ATOMS: atom_id res chain seq x y z
N MET A 1 -3.47 -19.35 20.44
CA MET A 1 -3.93 -19.25 19.04
C MET A 1 -4.25 -17.79 18.79
N GLN A 2 -3.47 -17.11 17.96
CA GLN A 2 -3.78 -15.73 17.59
C GLN A 2 -4.83 -15.82 16.48
N THR A 3 -6.09 -15.58 16.80
CA THR A 3 -7.17 -15.49 15.81
C THR A 3 -6.93 -14.23 14.99
N SER A 4 -6.23 -14.36 13.87
CA SER A 4 -6.13 -13.29 12.88
C SER A 4 -7.53 -13.04 12.33
N GLU A 5 -8.11 -11.91 12.71
CA GLU A 5 -9.39 -11.43 12.21
C GLU A 5 -9.30 -11.29 10.68
N ALA A 6 -10.37 -11.67 9.97
CA ALA A 6 -10.38 -11.60 8.51
C ALA A 6 -10.25 -10.13 8.07
N PRO A 7 -9.55 -9.83 6.95
CA PRO A 7 -9.46 -8.46 6.47
C PRO A 7 -10.85 -7.90 6.14
N ARG A 8 -11.10 -6.64 6.50
CA ARG A 8 -12.35 -5.92 6.25
C ARG A 8 -12.32 -5.09 4.96
N ALA A 9 -11.14 -4.92 4.36
CA ALA A 9 -10.95 -4.26 3.09
C ALA A 9 -9.68 -4.77 2.38
N HIS A 10 -9.53 -4.46 1.10
CA HIS A 10 -8.32 -4.72 0.33
C HIS A 10 -7.89 -3.50 -0.49
N ALA A 11 -6.59 -3.22 -0.45
CA ALA A 11 -5.94 -2.18 -1.22
C ALA A 11 -4.76 -2.75 -2.04
N ARG A 12 -4.63 -2.29 -3.29
CA ARG A 12 -3.50 -2.59 -4.16
C ARG A 12 -2.72 -1.31 -4.46
N ILE A 13 -1.43 -1.31 -4.11
CA ILE A 13 -0.50 -0.21 -4.37
C ILE A 13 0.29 -0.54 -5.64
N VAL A 14 0.14 0.28 -6.67
CA VAL A 14 0.69 0.04 -8.01
C VAL A 14 1.82 1.01 -8.29
N PHE A 15 2.96 0.51 -8.75
CA PHE A 15 4.06 1.32 -9.26
C PHE A 15 3.77 1.74 -10.71
N LEU A 16 3.61 3.04 -10.96
CA LEU A 16 3.31 3.60 -12.28
C LEU A 16 4.58 3.86 -13.12
N GLY A 17 5.75 3.93 -12.49
CA GLY A 17 7.03 4.14 -13.16
C GLY A 17 7.84 5.31 -12.61
N ALA A 18 8.90 5.66 -13.35
CA ALA A 18 9.89 6.65 -12.94
C ALA A 18 9.43 8.12 -13.07
N VAL A 19 8.20 8.38 -13.52
CA VAL A 19 7.64 9.74 -13.66
C VAL A 19 6.52 9.91 -12.65
N ALA A 20 6.49 11.07 -11.98
CA ALA A 20 5.47 11.35 -10.97
C ALA A 20 4.06 11.47 -11.58
N PRO A 21 3.02 10.97 -10.88
CA PRO A 21 3.07 10.24 -9.62
C PRO A 21 3.63 8.81 -9.81
N HIS A 22 4.59 8.41 -8.97
CA HIS A 22 5.23 7.09 -9.06
C HIS A 22 4.31 5.94 -8.62
N TRP A 23 3.28 6.26 -7.83
CA TRP A 23 2.43 5.28 -7.17
C TRP A 23 0.97 5.66 -7.30
N GLU A 24 0.12 4.65 -7.43
CA GLU A 24 -1.32 4.75 -7.32
C GLU A 24 -1.80 3.75 -6.25
N VAL A 25 -2.94 4.05 -5.62
CA VAL A 25 -3.55 3.16 -4.64
C VAL A 25 -5.00 2.92 -5.05
N TYR A 26 -5.33 1.66 -5.30
CA TYR A 26 -6.68 1.22 -5.61
C TYR A 26 -7.29 0.53 -4.39
N GLY A 27 -8.51 0.89 -4.03
CA GLY A 27 -9.35 0.08 -3.17
C GLY A 27 -10.16 -0.90 -4.03
N GLU A 28 -10.00 -2.20 -3.79
CA GLU A 28 -10.71 -3.21 -4.62
C GLU A 28 -12.03 -3.65 -4.01
N TRP A 29 -12.08 -3.79 -2.69
CA TRP A 29 -13.30 -4.13 -1.95
C TRP A 29 -13.18 -3.73 -0.47
N GLY A 30 -14.33 -3.60 0.20
CA GLY A 30 -14.42 -3.24 1.63
C GLY A 30 -15.05 -1.88 1.88
N ASP A 31 -14.81 -1.35 3.08
CA ASP A 31 -15.29 -0.02 3.50
C ASP A 31 -14.54 1.09 2.76
N SER A 32 -15.28 1.93 2.02
CA SER A 32 -14.72 3.00 1.20
C SER A 32 -14.06 4.10 2.03
N ASP A 33 -14.61 4.45 3.19
CA ASP A 33 -14.07 5.54 4.01
C ASP A 33 -12.71 5.13 4.60
N VAL A 34 -12.62 3.88 5.05
CA VAL A 34 -11.36 3.27 5.52
C VAL A 34 -10.30 3.27 4.41
N LEU A 35 -10.69 2.88 3.18
CA LEU A 35 -9.79 2.82 2.04
C LEU A 35 -9.33 4.20 1.58
N GLU A 36 -10.20 5.21 1.56
CA GLU A 36 -9.84 6.58 1.20
C GLU A 36 -8.88 7.20 2.21
N GLU A 37 -9.13 7.01 3.51
CA GLU A 37 -8.21 7.47 4.55
C GLU A 37 -6.84 6.77 4.49
N PHE A 38 -6.85 5.46 4.24
CA PHE A 38 -5.62 4.68 4.06
C PHE A 38 -4.84 5.15 2.82
N ARG A 39 -5.53 5.34 1.69
CA ARG A 39 -4.97 5.87 0.44
C ARG A 39 -4.29 7.22 0.67
N ALA A 40 -4.95 8.15 1.36
CA ALA A 40 -4.36 9.45 1.68
C ALA A 40 -3.06 9.32 2.48
N ARG A 41 -3.01 8.44 3.49
CA ARG A 41 -1.81 8.17 4.30
C ARG A 41 -0.69 7.47 3.52
N VAL A 42 -1.03 6.60 2.57
CA VAL A 42 -0.06 5.94 1.68
C VAL A 42 0.56 6.97 0.74
N LEU A 43 -0.26 7.74 0.03
CA LEU A 43 0.22 8.74 -0.93
C LEU A 43 1.03 9.84 -0.24
N ALA A 44 0.64 10.29 0.96
CA ALA A 44 1.44 11.24 1.74
C ALA A 44 2.86 10.73 2.05
N ARG A 45 3.07 9.41 2.10
CA ARG A 45 4.39 8.79 2.32
C ARG A 45 5.14 8.47 1.04
N LEU A 46 4.45 8.27 -0.08
CA LEU A 46 5.05 7.74 -1.31
C LEU A 46 5.08 8.72 -2.48
N VAL A 47 4.30 9.81 -2.46
CA VAL A 47 4.06 10.67 -3.64
C VAL A 47 5.33 11.21 -4.30
N LEU A 48 6.39 11.48 -3.51
CA LEU A 48 7.69 11.97 -4.01
C LEU A 48 8.80 10.91 -4.00
N LEU A 49 8.50 9.67 -3.63
CA LEU A 49 9.51 8.64 -3.46
C LEU A 49 9.46 7.65 -4.62
N PRO A 50 10.48 7.58 -5.48
CA PRO A 50 10.62 6.45 -6.40
C PRO A 50 10.96 5.16 -5.63
N ARG A 51 10.85 4.02 -6.30
CA ARG A 51 11.05 2.68 -5.71
C ARG A 51 12.46 2.44 -5.16
N ASP A 52 13.47 3.05 -5.77
CA ASP A 52 14.89 2.92 -5.42
C ASP A 52 15.34 3.86 -4.30
N ASP A 53 14.45 4.74 -3.81
CA ASP A 53 14.76 5.64 -2.70
C ASP A 53 14.93 4.87 -1.36
N PRO A 54 15.99 5.13 -0.57
CA PRO A 54 16.18 4.47 0.73
C PRO A 54 15.01 4.63 1.71
N GLN A 55 14.29 5.76 1.65
CA GLN A 55 13.13 6.05 2.49
C GLN A 55 11.89 5.22 2.07
N PHE A 56 11.84 4.73 0.82
CA PHE A 56 10.76 3.89 0.32
C PHE A 56 10.55 2.65 1.21
N ARG A 57 11.60 1.88 1.49
CA ARG A 57 11.51 0.66 2.32
C ARG A 57 10.98 0.94 3.73
N ARG A 58 11.39 2.06 4.33
CA ARG A 58 10.91 2.49 5.66
C ARG A 58 9.42 2.83 5.63
N ASN A 59 8.98 3.54 4.59
CA ASN A 59 7.58 3.90 4.43
C ASN A 59 6.73 2.67 4.10
N MET A 60 7.24 1.72 3.31
CA MET A 60 6.60 0.44 3.04
C MET A 60 6.31 -0.32 4.33
N SER A 61 7.30 -0.48 5.24
CA SER A 61 7.06 -1.13 6.53
C SER A 61 6.04 -0.39 7.42
N ARG A 62 5.96 0.94 7.32
CA ARG A 62 4.94 1.73 8.03
C ARG A 62 3.55 1.51 7.44
N ILE A 63 3.45 1.44 6.11
CA ILE A 63 2.20 1.19 5.38
C ILE A 63 1.67 -0.20 5.70
N VAL A 64 2.52 -1.23 5.72
CA VAL A 64 2.14 -2.59 6.11
C VAL A 64 1.56 -2.60 7.52
N ARG A 65 2.20 -1.93 8.49
CA ARG A 65 1.69 -1.83 9.87
C ARG A 65 0.38 -1.06 9.97
N ASP A 66 0.18 -0.03 9.16
CA ASP A 66 -1.09 0.69 9.09
C ASP A 66 -2.20 -0.23 8.55
N ALA A 67 -1.92 -0.99 7.50
CA ALA A 67 -2.86 -1.96 6.94
C ALA A 67 -3.23 -3.06 7.94
N GLU A 68 -2.23 -3.64 8.62
CA GLU A 68 -2.43 -4.65 9.68
C GLU A 68 -3.32 -4.13 10.81
N ARG A 69 -3.07 -2.90 11.30
CA ARG A 69 -3.86 -2.28 12.38
C ARG A 69 -5.31 -2.08 12.00
N GLU A 70 -5.57 -1.83 10.72
CA GLU A 70 -6.90 -1.49 10.21
C GLU A 70 -7.59 -2.66 9.50
N LEU A 71 -7.02 -3.87 9.60
CA LEU A 71 -7.50 -5.09 8.94
C LEU A 71 -7.68 -4.91 7.42
N ILE A 72 -6.75 -4.21 6.79
CA ILE A 72 -6.70 -4.02 5.35
C ILE A 72 -5.72 -5.04 4.77
N SER A 73 -6.21 -5.89 3.87
CA SER A 73 -5.36 -6.73 3.02
C SER A 73 -4.63 -5.83 2.04
N LEU A 74 -3.33 -6.04 1.86
CA LEU A 74 -2.48 -5.18 1.04
C LEU A 74 -1.77 -5.99 -0.03
N GLU A 75 -1.87 -5.54 -1.28
CA GLU A 75 -1.10 -6.03 -2.42
C GLU A 75 -0.16 -4.94 -2.93
N TRP A 76 1.05 -5.33 -3.32
CA TRP A 76 2.00 -4.47 -4.03
C TRP A 76 2.17 -4.97 -5.46
N ASP A 77 1.75 -4.17 -6.41
CA ASP A 77 1.91 -4.42 -7.84
C ASP A 77 3.06 -3.56 -8.35
N MET A 78 4.20 -4.20 -8.61
CA MET A 78 5.42 -3.53 -9.04
C MET A 78 5.59 -3.50 -10.55
N GLY A 79 4.56 -3.92 -11.31
CA GLY A 79 4.56 -3.99 -12.76
C GLY A 79 5.42 -5.11 -13.37
N ASP A 80 6.17 -5.85 -12.55
CA ASP A 80 6.91 -7.06 -12.94
C ASP A 80 6.38 -8.26 -12.14
N PRO A 81 5.82 -9.29 -12.81
CA PRO A 81 5.30 -10.48 -12.14
C PRO A 81 6.37 -11.29 -11.39
N ASN A 82 7.66 -11.01 -11.58
CA ASN A 82 8.77 -11.67 -10.87
C ASN A 82 9.36 -10.82 -9.74
N TYR A 83 8.74 -9.70 -9.37
CA TYR A 83 9.25 -8.86 -8.29
C TYR A 83 8.90 -9.44 -6.92
N GLU A 84 9.86 -10.10 -6.29
CA GLU A 84 9.78 -10.59 -4.91
C GLU A 84 10.44 -9.62 -3.92
N PHE A 85 9.91 -9.53 -2.70
CA PHE A 85 10.40 -8.66 -1.60
C PHE A 85 11.38 -9.36 -0.67
#